data_AF-A0A136IV88-F1
#
_entry.id   AF-A0A136IV88-F1
#
_cell.length_a   1.000
_cell.length_b   1.000
_cell.length_c   1.000
_cell.angle_alpha   90.00
_cell.angle_beta   90.00
_cell.angle_gamma   90.00
#
_symmetry.space_group_name_H-M   'P 1'
#
loop_
_entity.id
_entity.type
_entity.pdbx_description
1 polymer ?
#
loop_
_entity_poly.entity_id
_entity_poly.type
_entity_poly.pdbx_seq_one_letter_code
_entity_poly.pdbx_strand_id
1 'polypeptide(L)'
;MGGTNLEVFKFGMYVMFPIGIMYYFGTNLDERFNVPDFWPKAEEGNKVPFEKDEIHAELARLRAKRLYLRDQRLAEEKRYNEIHGIRTDDPRTNGVRDEGEEAAAGGAEGEGKKKGGWFW
;
A
#
# COMPACT_ATOMS: atom_id res chain seq x y z
N MET A 1 22.81 -42.17 -43.38
CA MET A 1 21.98 -42.74 -42.29
C MET A 1 22.70 -42.54 -40.97
N GLY A 2 22.38 -41.48 -40.23
CA GLY A 2 22.94 -41.21 -38.91
C GLY A 2 21.89 -40.78 -37.88
N GLY A 3 20.60 -41.02 -38.17
CA GLY A 3 19.47 -40.46 -37.41
C GLY A 3 19.31 -41.08 -36.01
N THR A 4 19.42 -42.40 -35.89
CA THR A 4 19.18 -43.12 -34.63
C THR A 4 20.23 -42.82 -33.55
N ASN A 5 21.52 -42.71 -33.92
CA ASN A 5 22.57 -42.39 -32.95
C ASN A 5 22.47 -40.95 -32.42
N LEU A 6 22.01 -40.02 -33.26
CA LEU A 6 21.84 -38.62 -32.86
C LEU A 6 20.61 -38.44 -31.97
N GLU A 7 19.55 -39.22 -32.21
CA GLU A 7 18.36 -39.27 -31.35
C GLU A 7 18.67 -39.84 -29.97
N VAL A 8 19.50 -40.90 -29.88
CA VAL A 8 19.94 -41.46 -28.59
C VAL A 8 20.80 -40.46 -27.81
N PHE A 9 21.68 -39.71 -28.49
CA PHE A 9 22.46 -38.65 -27.85
C PHE A 9 21.57 -37.52 -27.34
N LYS A 10 20.61 -37.06 -28.16
CA LYS A 10 19.65 -36.02 -27.79
C LYS A 10 18.77 -36.46 -26.61
N PHE A 11 18.31 -37.71 -26.63
CA PHE A 11 17.57 -38.33 -25.53
C PHE A 11 18.41 -38.41 -24.25
N GLY A 12 19.65 -38.91 -24.35
CA GLY A 12 20.57 -38.98 -23.21
C GLY A 12 20.86 -37.60 -22.62
N MET A 13 21.08 -36.59 -23.46
CA MET A 13 21.28 -35.21 -23.02
C MET A 13 20.04 -34.65 -22.31
N TYR A 14 18.83 -34.85 -22.84
CA TYR A 14 17.60 -34.39 -22.20
C TYR A 14 17.24 -35.13 -20.92
N VAL A 15 17.72 -36.35 -20.71
CA VAL A 15 17.53 -37.09 -19.45
C VAL A 15 18.61 -36.69 -18.44
N MET A 16 19.87 -36.63 -18.86
CA MET A 16 21.00 -36.31 -17.98
C MET A 16 21.05 -34.85 -17.57
N PHE A 17 20.60 -33.92 -18.42
CA PHE A 17 20.58 -32.48 -18.13
C PHE A 17 19.70 -32.12 -16.92
N PRO A 18 18.40 -32.51 -16.85
CA PRO A 18 17.56 -32.21 -15.69
C PRO A 18 18.01 -32.98 -14.46
N ILE A 19 18.45 -34.24 -14.59
CA ILE A 19 18.95 -35.03 -13.47
C ILE A 19 20.23 -34.40 -12.89
N GLY A 20 21.15 -33.94 -13.74
CA GLY A 20 22.39 -33.29 -13.32
C GLY A 20 22.16 -31.93 -12.67
N ILE A 21 21.28 -31.10 -13.23
CA ILE A 21 20.88 -29.83 -12.62
C ILE A 21 20.21 -30.07 -11.26
N MET A 22 19.33 -31.06 -11.18
CA MET A 22 18.65 -31.42 -9.93
C MET A 22 19.61 -32.06 -8.92
N TYR A 23 20.65 -32.78 -9.34
CA TYR A 23 21.67 -33.28 -8.40
C TYR A 23 22.55 -32.15 -7.86
N TYR A 24 22.96 -31.22 -8.74
CA TYR A 24 23.83 -30.11 -8.38
C TYR A 24 23.13 -29.07 -7.49
N PHE A 25 21.90 -28.68 -7.84
CA PHE A 25 21.13 -27.72 -7.04
C PHE A 25 20.23 -28.38 -6.00
N GLY A 26 19.69 -29.58 -6.26
CA GLY A 26 18.69 -30.24 -5.41
C GLY A 26 19.19 -30.78 -4.08
N THR A 27 20.49 -31.04 -3.95
CA THR A 27 21.08 -31.60 -2.72
C THR A 27 21.59 -30.53 -1.74
N ASN A 28 21.72 -29.27 -2.18
CA ASN A 28 22.37 -28.20 -1.43
C ASN A 28 21.64 -26.85 -1.60
N LEU A 29 20.30 -26.87 -1.73
CA LEU A 29 19.50 -25.64 -1.79
C LEU A 29 19.62 -24.85 -0.49
N ASP A 30 19.62 -25.54 0.65
CA ASP A 30 19.58 -24.89 1.96
C ASP A 30 20.84 -24.04 2.19
N GLU A 31 22.04 -24.58 1.94
CA GLU A 31 23.29 -23.81 2.11
C GLU A 31 23.47 -22.68 1.07
N ARG A 32 22.95 -22.85 -0.16
CA ARG A 32 23.12 -21.87 -1.25
C ARG A 32 22.08 -20.75 -1.25
N PHE A 33 20.89 -21.01 -0.71
CA PHE A 33 19.78 -20.04 -0.66
C PHE A 33 19.43 -19.58 0.75
N ASN A 34 20.15 -20.05 1.78
CA ASN A 34 19.99 -19.50 3.12
C ASN A 34 20.50 -18.06 3.14
N VAL A 35 19.59 -17.13 3.39
CA VAL A 35 19.90 -15.73 3.61
C VAL A 35 20.16 -15.57 5.11
N PRO A 36 21.43 -15.38 5.53
CA PRO A 36 21.71 -15.11 6.93
C PRO A 36 21.00 -13.82 7.34
N ASP A 37 20.37 -13.83 8.51
CA ASP A 37 19.58 -12.70 9.02
C ASP A 37 18.35 -12.33 8.16
N PHE A 38 17.72 -13.29 7.46
CA PHE A 38 16.47 -13.03 6.71
C PHE A 38 15.35 -12.43 7.59
N TRP A 39 15.26 -12.88 8.84
CA TRP A 39 14.27 -12.38 9.79
C TRP A 39 14.89 -11.26 10.64
N PRO A 40 14.17 -10.13 10.83
CA PRO A 40 14.59 -9.10 11.78
C PRO A 40 14.86 -9.73 13.13
N LYS A 41 16.04 -9.43 13.70
CA LYS A 41 16.45 -10.00 14.99
C LYS A 41 15.42 -9.61 16.04
N ALA A 42 15.13 -10.50 16.99
CA ALA A 42 14.16 -10.22 18.06
C ALA A 42 14.51 -8.95 18.88
N GLU A 43 15.77 -8.53 18.84
CA GLU A 43 16.25 -7.27 19.42
C GLU A 43 15.74 -6.01 18.69
N GLU A 44 15.49 -6.12 17.39
CA GLU A 44 14.95 -5.06 16.53
C GLU A 44 13.42 -5.03 16.50
N GLY A 45 12.79 -6.06 17.10
CA GLY A 45 11.35 -6.07 17.37
C GLY A 45 10.95 -5.04 18.41
N ASN A 46 9.71 -4.55 18.32
CA ASN A 46 9.14 -3.68 19.34
C ASN A 46 9.00 -4.46 20.66
N LYS A 47 9.84 -4.13 21.64
CA LYS A 47 9.80 -4.74 22.98
C LYS A 47 8.63 -4.12 23.76
N VAL A 48 7.56 -4.88 23.93
CA VAL A 48 6.45 -4.47 24.79
C VAL A 48 6.94 -4.45 26.24
N PRO A 49 6.72 -3.36 27.01
CA PRO A 49 7.09 -3.32 28.42
C PRO A 49 6.33 -4.41 29.18
N PHE A 50 7.04 -5.19 30.00
CA PHE A 50 6.45 -6.28 30.79
C PHE A 50 6.06 -5.84 32.21
N GLU A 51 6.67 -4.77 32.72
CA GLU A 51 6.41 -4.24 34.06
C GLU A 51 5.21 -3.30 34.08
N LYS A 52 4.35 -3.42 35.11
CA LYS A 52 3.10 -2.65 35.21
C LYS A 52 3.33 -1.14 35.22
N ASP A 53 4.34 -0.69 35.95
CA ASP A 53 4.66 0.74 36.08
C ASP A 53 5.14 1.34 34.75
N GLU A 54 5.97 0.59 34.00
CA GLU A 54 6.42 0.98 32.66
C GLU A 54 5.26 1.04 31.66
N ILE A 55 4.33 0.08 31.72
CA ILE A 55 3.12 0.06 30.90
C ILE A 55 2.29 1.32 31.15
N HIS A 56 2.10 1.71 32.41
CA HIS A 56 1.34 2.91 32.75
C HIS A 56 2.01 4.21 32.26
N ALA A 57 3.33 4.29 32.39
CA ALA A 57 4.11 5.42 31.90
C ALA A 57 4.03 5.55 30.37
N GLU A 58 4.22 4.46 29.63
CA GLU A 58 4.15 4.48 28.17
C GLU A 58 2.71 4.72 27.68
N LEU A 59 1.70 4.20 28.38
CA LEU A 59 0.30 4.49 28.10
C LEU A 59 -0.04 5.97 28.29
N ALA A 60 0.49 6.60 29.35
CA ALA A 60 0.33 8.04 29.58
C ALA A 60 0.99 8.86 28.47
N ARG A 61 2.20 8.48 28.04
CA ARG A 61 2.90 9.08 26.90
C ARG A 61 2.10 8.96 25.60
N LEU A 62 1.56 7.79 25.30
CA LEU A 62 0.75 7.54 24.10
C LEU A 62 -0.56 8.34 24.11
N ARG A 63 -1.22 8.45 25.28
CA ARG A 63 -2.42 9.28 25.45
C ARG A 63 -2.12 10.76 25.22
N ALA A 64 -1.03 11.27 25.78
CA ALA A 64 -0.60 12.65 25.57
C ALA A 64 -0.29 12.93 24.09
N LYS A 65 0.43 12.03 23.41
CA LYS A 65 0.70 12.13 21.97
C LYS A 65 -0.59 12.15 21.15
N ARG A 66 -1.57 11.29 21.48
CA ARG A 66 -2.87 11.24 20.79
C ARG A 66 -3.66 12.53 20.97
N LEU A 67 -3.72 13.08 22.18
CA LEU A 67 -4.41 14.34 22.46
C LEU A 67 -3.77 15.50 21.69
N TYR A 68 -2.44 15.62 21.74
CA TYR A 68 -1.70 16.65 21.02
C TYR A 68 -1.94 16.61 19.50
N LEU A 69 -1.92 15.42 18.89
CA LEU A 69 -2.21 15.28 17.45
C LEU A 69 -3.67 15.60 17.11
N ARG A 70 -4.61 15.28 18.00
CA ARG A 70 -6.02 15.65 17.84
C ARG A 70 -6.19 17.17 17.87
N ASP A 71 -5.56 17.84 18.83
CA ASP A 71 -5.66 19.29 18.99
C ASP A 71 -5.05 20.02 17.79
N GLN A 72 -3.93 19.53 17.25
CA GLN A 72 -3.36 20.04 16.01
C GLN A 72 -4.34 19.91 14.84
N ARG A 73 -4.94 18.73 14.65
CA ARG A 73 -5.93 18.52 13.59
C ARG A 73 -7.12 19.47 13.72
N LEU A 74 -7.66 19.62 14.93
CA LEU A 74 -8.78 20.54 15.18
C LEU A 74 -8.39 22.01 14.95
N ALA A 75 -7.15 22.40 15.26
CA ALA A 75 -6.65 23.75 15.00
C ALA A 75 -6.47 24.01 13.50
N GLU A 76 -5.98 23.02 12.75
CA GLU A 76 -5.87 23.07 11.29
C GLU A 76 -7.26 23.12 10.63
N GLU A 77 -8.21 22.29 11.07
CA GLU A 77 -9.60 22.32 10.59
C GLU A 77 -10.26 23.68 10.84
N LYS A 78 -10.06 24.28 12.03
CA LYS A 78 -10.55 25.64 12.34
C LYS A 78 -9.92 26.68 11.42
N ARG A 79 -8.60 26.67 11.25
CA ARG A 79 -7.90 27.60 10.36
C ARG A 79 -8.36 27.45 8.90
N TYR A 80 -8.53 26.20 8.45
CA TYR A 80 -9.04 25.91 7.12
C TYR A 80 -10.45 26.47 6.93
N ASN A 81 -11.35 26.24 7.90
CA ASN A 81 -12.72 26.75 7.87
C ASN A 81 -12.79 28.29 7.93
N GLU A 82 -11.94 28.94 8.74
CA GLU A 82 -11.82 30.41 8.81
C GLU A 82 -11.37 31.01 7.47
N ILE A 83 -10.41 30.39 6.80
CA ILE A 83 -9.88 30.88 5.51
C ILE A 83 -10.87 30.64 4.36
N HIS A 84 -11.59 29.51 4.36
CA HIS A 84 -12.45 29.12 3.25
C HIS A 84 -13.91 29.58 3.39
N GLY A 85 -14.29 30.24 4.49
CA GLY A 85 -15.65 30.77 4.69
C GLY A 85 -16.75 29.70 4.73
N ILE A 86 -16.39 28.41 4.82
CA ILE A 86 -17.34 27.31 4.86
C ILE A 86 -17.82 27.15 6.32
N ARG A 87 -19.05 27.58 6.60
CA ARG A 87 -19.72 27.41 7.91
C ARG A 87 -20.15 25.94 8.08
N THR A 88 -19.28 25.09 8.61
CA THR A 88 -19.56 23.64 8.78
C THR A 88 -20.35 23.28 10.04
N ASP A 89 -20.85 24.26 10.80
CA ASP A 89 -21.61 24.10 12.04
C ASP A 89 -23.14 24.01 11.83
N ASP A 90 -23.61 23.95 10.59
CA ASP A 90 -25.04 23.84 10.27
C ASP A 90 -25.46 22.38 9.97
N PRO A 91 -26.20 21.68 10.87
CA PRO A 91 -26.59 20.28 10.70
C PRO A 91 -27.55 20.03 9.52
N ARG A 92 -27.96 21.08 8.80
CA ARG A 92 -28.81 21.01 7.60
C ARG A 92 -28.03 20.96 6.29
N THR A 93 -26.73 21.29 6.30
CA THR A 93 -25.91 21.39 5.08
C THR A 93 -24.97 20.20 4.98
N ASN A 94 -25.54 18.99 4.92
CA ASN A 94 -24.80 17.80 4.47
C ASN A 94 -24.46 17.92 2.97
N GLY A 95 -23.51 18.79 2.63
CA GLY A 95 -22.94 18.90 1.29
C GLY A 95 -23.80 19.58 0.22
N VAL A 96 -24.81 20.37 0.58
CA VAL A 96 -25.53 21.20 -0.41
C VAL A 96 -24.79 22.52 -0.57
N ARG A 97 -24.19 22.71 -1.75
CA ARG A 97 -23.66 24.00 -2.20
C ARG A 97 -24.85 24.95 -2.32
N ASP A 98 -24.77 26.14 -1.73
CA ASP A 98 -25.82 27.16 -1.83
C ASP A 98 -25.95 27.61 -3.29
N GLU A 99 -26.80 26.94 -4.06
CA GLU A 99 -27.23 27.34 -5.41
C GLU A 99 -28.24 28.49 -5.28
N GLY A 100 -27.76 29.64 -4.80
CA GLY A 100 -28.58 30.80 -4.46
C GLY A 100 -28.37 32.04 -5.34
N GLU A 101 -27.35 32.08 -6.21
CA GLU A 101 -26.99 33.34 -6.90
C GLU A 101 -26.62 33.23 -8.39
N GLU A 102 -26.63 32.05 -9.01
CA GLU A 102 -26.27 31.90 -10.44
C GLU A 102 -27.47 31.83 -11.41
N ALA A 103 -28.72 31.83 -10.93
CA ALA A 103 -29.91 31.67 -11.78
C ALA A 103 -30.28 32.90 -12.65
N ALA A 104 -29.46 33.95 -12.72
CA ALA A 104 -29.82 35.21 -13.37
C ALA A 104 -28.99 35.59 -14.62
N ALA A 105 -28.06 34.77 -15.13
CA ALA A 105 -27.25 35.17 -16.28
C ALA A 105 -27.01 34.04 -17.30
N GLY A 106 -27.89 33.95 -18.30
CA GLY A 106 -27.63 33.41 -19.64
C GLY A 106 -27.58 31.87 -19.73
N GLY A 107 -28.38 31.17 -20.54
CA GLY A 107 -28.96 31.54 -21.81
C GLY A 107 -28.09 31.05 -22.98
N ALA A 108 -28.39 29.83 -23.42
CA ALA A 108 -28.22 29.26 -24.77
C ALA A 108 -26.90 28.57 -25.20
N GLU A 109 -27.11 27.48 -25.96
CA GLU A 109 -26.22 26.73 -26.88
C GLU A 109 -25.22 25.75 -26.22
N GLY A 110 -25.03 24.51 -26.67
CA GLY A 110 -25.48 23.76 -27.83
C GLY A 110 -24.93 22.33 -27.75
N GLU A 111 -25.39 21.48 -28.66
CA GLU A 111 -25.22 20.03 -28.70
C GLU A 111 -23.77 19.49 -28.79
N GLY A 112 -23.59 18.28 -28.23
CA GLY A 112 -22.96 17.19 -28.98
C GLY A 112 -21.49 16.88 -28.70
N LYS A 113 -21.21 15.73 -28.06
CA LYS A 113 -20.58 14.55 -28.70
C LYS A 113 -20.28 13.45 -27.68
N LYS A 114 -20.82 12.27 -27.96
CA LYS A 114 -20.23 10.97 -27.60
C LYS A 114 -18.92 10.79 -28.39
N LYS A 115 -17.88 10.20 -27.77
CA LYS A 115 -17.11 9.05 -28.28
C LYS A 115 -15.82 8.77 -27.47
N GLY A 116 -15.58 7.48 -27.25
CA GLY A 116 -14.26 6.85 -27.00
C GLY A 116 -13.86 6.82 -25.53
N GLY A 117 -13.91 5.71 -24.81
CA GLY A 117 -13.39 4.40 -25.21
C GLY A 117 -11.89 4.36 -24.90
N TRP A 118 -11.54 4.28 -23.61
CA TRP A 118 -10.17 4.10 -23.15
C TRP A 118 -9.87 2.61 -23.07
N PHE A 119 -9.16 2.13 -24.09
CA PHE A 119 -8.46 0.86 -24.13
C PHE A 119 -7.02 1.13 -23.66
N TRP A 120 -6.64 0.61 -22.50
CA TRP A 120 -5.53 -0.33 -22.27
C TRP A 120 -5.52 -0.71 -20.78
#